data_AF-A0A949AAD0-F1
#
_entry.id   AF-A0A949AAD0-F1
#
_cell.length_a   1.000
_cell.length_b   1.000
_cell.length_c   1.000
_cell.angle_alpha   90.00
_cell.angle_beta   90.00
_cell.angle_gamma   90.00
#
_symmetry.space_group_name_H-M   'P 1'
#
loop_
_entity.id
_entity.type
_entity.pdbx_description
1 polymer ?
#
loop_
_entity_poly.entity_id
_entity_poly.type
_entity_poly.pdbx_seq_one_letter_code
_entity_poly.pdbx_strand_id
1 'polypeptide(L)' 'MSRFRLTKSMGMILLGIWLIMTGLIPLLHLSFEGLSLIMAILAIVSGALVLLGR' A
#
# COMPACT_ATOMS: atom_id res chain seq x y z
N MET A 1 11.70 -21.95 11.19
CA MET A 1 11.85 -21.97 9.71
C MET A 1 10.89 -20.96 9.09
N SER A 2 11.30 -19.70 8.95
CA SER A 2 10.53 -18.65 8.31
C SER A 2 10.53 -18.87 6.79
N ARG A 3 9.54 -19.60 6.28
CA ARG A 3 9.37 -19.80 4.85
C ARG A 3 8.84 -18.50 4.25
N PHE A 4 9.72 -17.82 3.53
CA PHE A 4 9.41 -16.76 2.58
C PHE A 4 8.32 -17.22 1.59
N ARG A 5 7.05 -17.10 1.98
CA ARG A 5 5.86 -17.11 1.09
C ARG A 5 5.68 -15.72 0.47
N LEU A 6 6.80 -15.13 0.06
CA LEU A 6 6.90 -13.72 -0.27
C LEU A 6 6.04 -13.35 -1.46
N THR A 7 5.91 -14.18 -2.50
CA THR A 7 5.12 -13.79 -3.69
C THR A 7 3.60 -13.83 -3.48
N LYS A 8 3.07 -14.66 -2.57
CA LYS A 8 1.62 -14.75 -2.31
C LYS A 8 1.14 -13.76 -1.23
N SER A 9 2.04 -13.31 -0.35
CA SER A 9 1.75 -12.35 0.72
C SER A 9 2.38 -10.98 0.51
N MET A 10 3.29 -10.77 -0.46
CA MET A 10 3.89 -9.45 -0.73
C MET A 10 2.82 -8.42 -1.04
N GLY A 11 1.87 -8.76 -1.91
CA GLY A 11 0.76 -7.88 -2.24
C GLY A 11 -0.04 -7.50 -0.99
N MET A 12 -0.33 -8.47 -0.12
CA MET A 12 -1.06 -8.23 1.13
C MET A 12 -0.28 -7.36 2.13
N ILE A 13 1.03 -7.57 2.27
CA ILE A 13 1.89 -6.77 3.16
C ILE A 13 2.01 -5.34 2.64
N LEU A 14 2.21 -5.18 1.32
CA LEU A 14 2.32 -3.87 0.68
C LEU A 14 0.99 -3.10 0.73
N LEU A 15 -0.15 -3.78 0.54
CA LEU A 15 -1.49 -3.20 0.75
C LEU A 15 -1.69 -2.78 2.21
N GLY A 16 -1.24 -3.60 3.16
CA GLY A 16 -1.35 -3.29 4.59
C GLY A 16 -0.55 -2.04 4.96
N ILE A 17 0.70 -1.94 4.52
CA ILE A 17 1.54 -0.75 4.73
C ILE A 17 0.90 0.48 4.06
N TRP A 18 0.38 0.32 2.84
CA TRP A 18 -0.31 1.39 2.13
C TRP A 18 -1.57 1.87 2.86
N LEU A 19 -2.43 0.97 3.34
CA LEU A 19 -3.63 1.31 4.12
C LEU A 19 -3.29 2.01 5.43
N ILE A 20 -2.23 1.59 6.12
CA ILE A 20 -1.77 2.24 7.36
C ILE A 20 -1.32 3.67 7.05
N MET A 21 -0.51 3.87 5.99
CA MET A 21 -0.11 5.22 5.58
C MET A 21 -1.32 6.07 5.13
N THR A 22 -2.20 5.53 4.29
CA THR A 22 -3.36 6.24 3.74
C THR A 22 -4.38 6.63 4.81
N GLY A 23 -4.55 5.82 5.87
CA GLY A 23 -5.43 6.17 7.00
C GLY A 23 -4.81 7.17 7.96
N LEU A 24 -3.48 7.16 8.11
CA LEU A 24 -2.76 8.01 9.06
C LEU A 24 -2.49 9.42 8.53
N ILE A 25 -2.31 9.59 7.21
CA ILE A 25 -2.11 10.89 6.56
C ILE A 25 -3.25 11.89 6.80
N PRO A 26 -4.53 11.54 6.56
CA PRO A 26 -5.64 12.46 6.79
C PRO A 26 -5.85 12.74 8.28
N LEU A 27 -5.55 11.79 9.17
CA LEU A 27 -5.60 11.98 10.63
C LEU A 27 -4.59 13.04 11.11
N LEU A 28 -3.47 13.20 10.41
CA LEU A 28 -2.43 14.19 10.71
C LEU A 28 -2.60 15.50 9.94
N HIS A 29 -3.67 15.65 9.15
CA HIS A 29 -3.94 16.81 8.27
C HIS A 29 -2.73 17.23 7.40
N LEU A 30 -1.90 16.27 6.98
CA LEU A 30 -0.76 16.53 6.09
C LEU A 30 -1.26 16.71 4.64
N SER A 31 -1.91 17.84 4.38
CA SER A 31 -2.48 18.19 3.08
C SER A 31 -1.43 18.87 2.21
N PHE A 32 -0.53 18.08 1.63
CA PHE A 32 0.36 18.52 0.55
C PHE A 32 -0.24 18.08 -0.80
N GLU A 33 -0.40 19.01 -1.75
CA GLU A 33 -1.02 18.75 -3.07
C GLU A 33 -0.40 17.56 -3.84
N GLY A 34 0.88 17.24 -3.61
CA GLY A 34 1.55 16.09 -4.25
C GLY A 34 1.45 14.75 -3.50
N LEU A 35 1.08 14.77 -2.21
CA LEU A 35 1.07 13.59 -1.34
C LEU A 35 -0.11 12.68 -1.68
N SER A 36 -1.25 13.28 -2.03
CA SER A 36 -2.41 12.56 -2.57
C SER A 36 -2.08 11.84 -3.88
N LEU A 37 -1.32 12.47 -4.78
CA LEU A 37 -0.92 11.89 -6.06
C LEU A 37 0.03 10.69 -5.88
N ILE A 38 1.02 10.81 -5.00
CA ILE A 38 1.91 9.71 -4.64
C ILE A 38 1.14 8.56 -3.98
N MET A 39 0.20 8.87 -3.08
CA MET A 39 -0.66 7.87 -2.45
C MET A 39 -1.56 7.17 -3.45
N ALA A 40 -2.13 7.88 -4.43
CA ALA A 40 -2.95 7.31 -5.48
C ALA A 40 -2.15 6.36 -6.38
N ILE A 41 -0.92 6.73 -6.77
CA ILE A 41 -0.05 5.85 -7.55
C ILE A 41 0.30 4.59 -6.73
N LEU A 42 0.69 4.74 -5.47
CA LEU A 42 0.94 3.61 -4.56
C LEU A 42 -0.30 2.72 -4.37
N ALA A 43 -1.50 3.30 -4.34
CA ALA A 43 -2.77 2.58 -4.25
C ALA A 43 -2.98 1.68 -5.46
N ILE A 44 -2.80 2.24 -6.65
CA ILE A 44 -3.00 1.54 -7.91
C ILE A 44 -1.97 0.42 -8.05
N VAL A 45 -0.70 0.69 -7.73
CA VAL A 45 0.37 -0.31 -7.79
C VAL A 45 0.12 -1.42 -6.78
N SER A 46 -0.20 -1.09 -5.52
CA SER A 46 -0.48 -2.10 -4.49
C SER A 46 -1.72 -2.93 -4.81
N GLY A 47 -2.80 -2.31 -5.30
CA GLY A 47 -4.02 -3.00 -5.73
C GLY A 47 -3.79 -3.93 -6.92
N ALA A 48 -3.08 -3.46 -7.95
CA ALA A 48 -2.74 -4.27 -9.11
C ALA A 48 -1.82 -5.46 -8.75
N LEU A 49 -0.84 -5.25 -7.88
CA LEU A 49 0.09 -6.29 -7.43
C LEU A 49 -0.64 -7.35 -6.59
N VAL A 50 -1.66 -6.95 -5.82
CA VAL A 50 -2.54 -7.87 -5.10
C VAL A 50 -3.42 -8.66 -6.04
N LEU A 51 -3.98 -8.04 -7.09
CA LEU A 51 -4.78 -8.73 -8.10
C LEU A 51 -3.95 -9.76 -8.88
N LEU A 52 -2.72 -9.44 -9.26
CA LEU A 52 -1.82 -10.39 -9.95
C LEU A 52 -1.28 -11.51 -9.02
N GLY A 53 -1.20 -11.26 -7.71
CA GLY A 53 -0.67 -12.20 -6.73
C GLY A 53 -1.69 -13.17 -6.13
N ARG A 54 -2.96 -13.12 -6.56
CA ARG A 54 -4.05 -14.01 -6.14
C ARG A 54 -4.15 -15.19 -7.10
#